data_AF-A0A843C3K0-F1
#
_entry.id   AF-A0A843C3K0-F1
#
_cell.length_a   1.000
_cell.length_b   1.000
_cell.length_c   1.000
_cell.angle_alpha   90.00
_cell.angle_beta   90.00
_cell.angle_gamma   90.00
#
_symmetry.space_group_name_H-M   'P 1'
#
loop_
_entity.id
_entity.type
_entity.pdbx_description
1 polymer ?
#
loop_
_entity_poly.entity_id
_entity_poly.type
_entity_poly.pdbx_seq_one_letter_code
_entity_poly.pdbx_strand_id
1 'polypeptide(L)'
;KKPSASLKEQQEYLISALSNIGIVTTRNLLRRFKTIEQILTASKEELMEVEHVGEKTAEHIRAVLSTEYEGDNKVRRVILKH
;
A
#
# COMPACT_ATOMS: atom_id res chain seq x y z
N LYS A 1 -3.61 26.08 -16.02
CA LYS A 1 -3.35 24.62 -16.12
C LYS A 1 -2.82 24.18 -14.75
N LYS A 2 -3.49 23.28 -14.02
CA LYS A 2 -2.92 22.79 -12.75
C LYS A 2 -1.62 22.01 -13.08
N PRO A 3 -0.49 22.25 -12.38
CA PRO A 3 0.68 21.41 -12.58
C PRO A 3 0.31 19.98 -12.18
N SER A 4 0.44 19.04 -13.11
CA SER A 4 0.34 17.62 -12.80
C SER A 4 1.62 17.21 -12.08
N ALA A 5 1.50 16.47 -10.98
CA ALA A 5 2.64 15.85 -10.33
C ALA A 5 3.48 15.07 -11.35
N SER A 6 4.80 15.16 -11.26
CA SER A 6 5.73 14.36 -12.05
C SER A 6 5.51 12.86 -11.83
N LEU A 7 5.95 12.01 -12.76
CA LEU A 7 5.83 10.55 -12.62
C LEU A 7 6.44 10.05 -11.30
N LYS A 8 7.59 10.60 -10.91
CA LYS A 8 8.25 10.31 -9.63
C LYS A 8 7.34 10.64 -8.44
N GLU A 9 6.76 11.83 -8.42
CA GLU A 9 5.87 12.26 -7.33
C GLU A 9 4.60 11.40 -7.27
N GLN A 10 4.06 10.98 -8.42
CA GLN A 10 2.93 10.06 -8.48
C GLN A 10 3.28 8.69 -7.90
N GLN A 11 4.48 8.16 -8.20
CA GLN A 11 4.95 6.90 -7.65
C GLN A 11 5.17 6.97 -6.14
N GLU A 12 5.84 8.03 -5.67
CA GLU A 12 6.05 8.26 -4.24
C GLU A 12 4.70 8.42 -3.50
N TYR A 13 3.76 9.16 -4.09
CA TYR A 13 2.44 9.38 -3.51
C TYR A 13 1.67 8.06 -3.34
N LEU A 14 1.55 7.25 -4.40
CA LEU A 14 0.76 6.01 -4.36
C LEU A 14 1.27 5.05 -3.28
N ILE A 15 2.59 4.86 -3.19
CA ILE A 15 3.19 3.95 -2.20
C ILE A 15 3.03 4.49 -0.77
N SER A 16 3.20 5.81 -0.57
CA SER A 16 3.02 6.41 0.76
C SER A 16 1.58 6.29 1.24
N ALA A 17 0.60 6.46 0.35
CA ALA A 17 -0.82 6.35 0.65
C ALA A 17 -1.25 4.92 1.01
N LEU A 18 -0.62 3.89 0.43
CA LEU A 18 -0.96 2.47 0.68
C LEU A 18 -0.62 1.99 2.08
N SER A 19 0.39 2.58 2.73
CA SER A 19 1.02 1.98 3.90
C SER A 19 1.15 2.92 5.09
N ASN A 20 0.72 4.18 4.93
CA ASN A 20 0.83 5.23 5.95
C ASN A 20 2.28 5.41 6.45
N ILE A 21 3.26 5.24 5.55
CA ILE A 21 4.69 5.41 5.82
C ILE A 21 5.21 6.76 5.32
N GLY A 22 6.31 7.20 5.91
CA GLY A 22 7.01 8.41 5.49
C GLY A 22 7.77 8.25 4.16
N ILE A 23 8.14 9.39 3.57
CA ILE A 23 8.81 9.48 2.26
C ILE A 23 10.12 8.70 2.18
N VAL A 24 10.84 8.54 3.30
CA VAL A 24 12.10 7.78 3.35
C VAL A 24 11.84 6.31 3.05
N THR A 25 10.91 5.68 3.77
CA THR A 25 10.53 4.28 3.57
C THR A 25 9.93 4.06 2.18
N THR A 26 9.10 4.98 1.71
CA THR A 26 8.58 4.95 0.34
C THR A 26 9.70 4.91 -0.71
N ARG A 27 10.71 5.77 -0.57
CA ARG A 27 11.86 5.79 -1.48
C ARG A 27 12.71 4.53 -1.34
N ASN A 28 12.82 3.94 -0.16
CA ASN A 28 13.52 2.68 0.05
C ASN A 28 12.81 1.53 -0.71
N LEU A 29 11.48 1.43 -0.60
CA LEU A 29 10.67 0.46 -1.34
C LEU A 29 10.88 0.62 -2.86
N LEU A 30 10.71 1.83 -3.40
CA LEU A 30 10.88 2.10 -4.83
C LEU A 30 12.31 1.82 -5.31
N ARG A 31 13.32 2.10 -4.48
CA ARG A 31 14.72 1.79 -4.82
C ARG A 31 15.01 0.30 -4.84
N ARG A 32 14.45 -0.48 -3.91
CA ARG A 32 14.63 -1.94 -3.81
C ARG A 32 13.91 -2.66 -4.94
N PHE A 33 12.63 -2.36 -5.13
CA PHE A 33 11.73 -3.09 -6.03
C PHE A 33 11.66 -2.49 -7.42
N LYS A 34 12.22 -1.29 -7.68
CA LYS A 34 12.31 -0.61 -9.00
C LYS A 34 10.98 -0.15 -9.61
N THR A 35 9.89 -0.89 -9.44
CA THR A 35 8.57 -0.52 -9.94
C THR A 35 7.51 -0.70 -8.85
N ILE A 36 6.39 0.00 -9.00
CA ILE A 36 5.23 -0.19 -8.11
C ILE A 36 4.72 -1.62 -8.22
N GLU A 37 4.58 -2.16 -9.43
CA GLU A 37 4.11 -3.52 -9.67
C GLU A 37 4.90 -4.58 -8.88
N GLN A 38 6.23 -4.43 -8.83
CA GLN A 38 7.08 -5.32 -8.04
C GLN A 38 6.86 -5.16 -6.52
N ILE A 39 6.52 -3.97 -6.03
CA ILE A 39 6.11 -3.77 -4.62
C ILE A 39 4.77 -4.46 -4.35
N LEU A 40 3.81 -4.36 -5.27
CA LEU A 40 2.45 -4.89 -5.06
C LEU A 40 2.42 -6.43 -5.06
N THR A 41 3.34 -7.06 -5.77
CA THR A 41 3.45 -8.51 -5.87
C THR A 41 4.43 -9.13 -4.88
N ALA A 42 5.24 -8.32 -4.19
CA ALA A 42 6.17 -8.77 -3.16
C ALA A 42 5.46 -9.50 -2.01
N SER A 43 6.12 -10.54 -1.50
CA SER A 43 5.74 -11.24 -0.28
C SER A 43 5.93 -10.36 0.97
N LYS A 44 5.30 -10.76 2.09
CA LYS A 44 5.48 -10.06 3.38
C LYS A 44 6.96 -10.05 3.79
N GLU A 45 7.63 -11.16 3.58
CA GLU A 45 9.03 -11.39 3.91
C GLU A 45 9.95 -10.46 3.10
N GLU A 46 9.75 -10.38 1.78
CA GLU A 46 10.52 -9.46 0.91
C GLU A 46 10.29 -7.99 1.26
N LEU A 47 9.07 -7.61 1.64
CA LEU A 47 8.77 -6.25 2.08
C LEU A 47 9.53 -5.90 3.37
N MET A 48 9.65 -6.85 4.30
CA MET A 48 10.36 -6.66 5.57
C MET A 48 11.88 -6.56 5.43
N GLU A 49 12.46 -6.94 4.28
CA GLU A 49 13.89 -6.70 3.99
C GLU A 49 14.19 -5.20 3.77
N VAL A 50 13.17 -4.38 3.55
CA VAL A 50 13.34 -2.94 3.31
C VAL A 50 13.51 -2.21 4.64
N GLU A 51 14.55 -1.40 4.73
CA GLU A 51 14.82 -0.57 5.91
C GLU A 51 13.59 0.24 6.33
N HIS A 52 13.26 0.17 7.63
CA HIS A 52 12.06 0.75 8.27
C HIS A 52 10.71 0.12 7.90
N VAL A 53 10.69 -1.02 7.21
CA VAL A 53 9.49 -1.84 7.01
C VAL A 53 9.49 -2.98 8.01
N GLY A 54 8.72 -2.83 9.10
CA GLY A 54 8.48 -3.90 10.05
C GLY A 54 7.29 -4.78 9.67
N GLU A 55 7.08 -5.84 10.45
CA GLU A 55 5.98 -6.80 10.27
C GLU A 55 4.61 -6.13 10.08
N LYS A 56 4.23 -5.20 10.96
CA LYS A 56 2.94 -4.50 10.88
C LYS A 56 2.76 -3.73 9.57
N THR A 57 3.83 -3.09 9.08
CA THR A 57 3.79 -2.34 7.83
C THR A 57 3.64 -3.29 6.64
N ALA A 58 4.42 -4.37 6.62
CA ALA A 58 4.33 -5.38 5.56
C ALA A 58 2.96 -6.08 5.55
N GLU A 59 2.43 -6.45 6.71
CA GLU A 59 1.07 -7.00 6.86
C GLU A 59 0.01 -6.02 6.36
N HIS A 60 0.10 -4.74 6.75
CA HIS A 60 -0.86 -3.73 6.31
C HIS A 60 -0.84 -3.55 4.79
N ILE A 61 0.36 -3.48 4.18
CA ILE A 61 0.51 -3.45 2.72
C ILE A 61 -0.18 -4.66 2.09
N ARG A 62 0.11 -5.88 2.57
CA ARG A 62 -0.51 -7.10 2.03
C ARG A 62 -2.03 -7.08 2.20
N ALA A 63 -2.52 -6.68 3.36
CA ALA A 63 -3.94 -6.61 3.66
C ALA A 63 -4.67 -5.63 2.72
N VAL A 64 -4.13 -4.43 2.51
CA VAL A 64 -4.73 -3.44 1.59
C VAL A 64 -4.81 -3.98 0.16
N LEU A 65 -3.83 -4.78 -0.27
CA LEU A 65 -3.75 -5.29 -1.64
C LEU A 65 -4.54 -6.57 -1.90
N SER A 66 -4.73 -7.41 -0.88
CA SER A 66 -5.36 -8.73 -1.05
C SER A 66 -6.72 -8.89 -0.39
N THR A 67 -7.13 -7.95 0.48
CA THR A 67 -8.45 -8.03 1.11
C THR A 67 -9.51 -7.56 0.13
N GLU A 68 -10.60 -8.33 0.00
CA GLU A 68 -11.73 -7.92 -0.81
C GLU A 68 -12.31 -6.58 -0.35
N TYR A 69 -12.60 -5.69 -1.30
CA TYR A 69 -13.25 -4.43 -0.99
C TYR A 69 -14.70 -4.68 -0.57
N GLU A 70 -14.97 -4.59 0.73
CA GLU A 70 -16.31 -4.85 1.27
C GLU A 70 -17.31 -3.69 1.08
N GLY A 71 -16.85 -2.47 0.74
CA GLY A 71 -17.71 -1.28 0.61
C GLY A 71 -18.68 -1.09 1.79
N ASP A 72 -19.85 -0.48 1.55
CA ASP A 72 -20.90 -0.31 2.57
C ASP A 72 -21.69 -1.61 2.87
N ASN A 73 -21.33 -2.74 2.27
CA ASN A 73 -22.13 -3.98 2.34
C ASN A 73 -22.14 -4.66 3.72
N LYS A 74 -21.33 -4.23 4.70
CA LYS A 74 -21.46 -4.68 6.09
C LYS A 74 -22.78 -4.23 6.74
N VAL A 75 -23.32 -3.07 6.36
CA VAL A 75 -24.55 -2.54 6.97
C VAL A 75 -25.77 -3.41 6.63
N ARG A 76 -25.82 -3.98 5.42
CA ARG A 76 -26.96 -4.78 4.95
C ARG A 76 -27.05 -6.18 5.58
N ARG A 77 -25.91 -6.80 5.93
CA ARG A 77 -25.89 -8.15 6.54
C ARG A 77 -26.36 -8.18 7.99
N VAL A 78 -26.37 -7.03 8.68
CA VAL A 78 -26.87 -6.92 10.06
C VAL A 78 -28.40 -6.76 10.10
N ILE A 79 -28.98 -6.07 9.12
CA ILE A 79 -30.41 -5.72 9.10
C ILE A 79 -31.30 -6.91 8.69
N LEU A 80 -30.80 -7.89 7.93
CA LEU A 80 -31.58 -9.04 7.45
C LEU A 80 -31.55 -10.26 8.40
N LYS A 81 -31.00 -10.13 9.61
CA LYS A 81 -30.89 -11.23 10.59
C LYS A 81 -31.92 -11.19 11.73
N HIS A 82 -32.95 -10.34 11.63
CA HIS A 82 -34.05 -10.27 12.62
C HIS A 82 -35.40 -10.39 11.91
#